data_AF-S8DZ60-F1
#
_entry.id   AF-S8DZ60-F1
#
_cell.length_a   1.000
_cell.length_b   1.000
_cell.length_c   1.000
_cell.angle_alpha   90.00
_cell.angle_beta   90.00
_cell.angle_gamma   90.00
#
_symmetry.space_group_name_H-M   'P 1'
#
loop_
_entity.id
_entity.type
_entity.pdbx_description
1 polymer ?
#
loop_
_entity_poly.entity_id
_entity_poly.type
_entity_poly.pdbx_seq_one_letter_code
_entity_poly.pdbx_strand_id
1 'polypeptide(L)'
;MPLAPNNGVHNREMPVILTPQGLDIHINKMGLGARHEDIHQFAGMRPDQQNVLLFMMMLANEHHHDDGKVLDKISKQLENITTLSEGSWQPSSVQLALFRGLIGHWLIQPLSTYEKFHELHYIAAHAAWLHLGLYTHNAPVRITIDKELARQAGQAKSDFRKEIIWSITMKKKNLQEFSRFMVDKYHLPHVPRVVPQSIQATLAFFCDFASSRTGDNTTEGKFWPALEKRLSDAYRAHPGVERRQGSWVQWELDQIAKDETKYGRLITLVQAPQPPPPAGNVVGTGGGDNDNDDDDDAHVQLNSDVTITDLGDMSATIDETCAVFPHPPATLSTAPGGGDLSDIASTTTAFQTRP
;
A
#
# COMPACT_ATOMS: atom_id res chain seq x y z
N MET A 1 -59.84 -1.50 21.53
CA MET A 1 -59.53 -2.59 22.49
C MET A 1 -59.46 -1.99 23.88
N PRO A 2 -60.17 -2.53 24.88
CA PRO A 2 -60.13 -2.03 26.24
C PRO A 2 -58.86 -2.50 26.95
N LEU A 3 -58.14 -1.57 27.56
CA LEU A 3 -56.96 -1.83 28.40
C LEU A 3 -57.40 -2.55 29.69
N ALA A 4 -56.75 -3.67 29.99
CA ALA A 4 -56.98 -4.43 31.21
C ALA A 4 -56.59 -3.61 32.46
N PRO A 5 -57.32 -3.74 33.58
CA PRO A 5 -57.00 -3.04 34.81
C PRO A 5 -55.69 -3.56 35.40
N ASN A 6 -54.81 -2.62 35.70
CA ASN A 6 -53.52 -2.81 36.35
C ASN A 6 -53.76 -3.37 37.76
N ASN A 7 -53.55 -4.68 37.94
CA ASN A 7 -53.54 -5.31 39.26
C ASN A 7 -52.35 -4.74 40.03
N GLY A 8 -52.65 -3.76 40.89
CA GLY A 8 -51.73 -3.24 41.87
C GLY A 8 -51.23 -4.37 42.75
N VAL A 9 -50.06 -4.89 42.41
CA VAL A 9 -49.24 -5.68 43.31
C VAL A 9 -48.82 -4.71 44.41
N HIS A 10 -49.58 -4.70 45.50
CA HIS A 10 -49.10 -4.18 46.76
C HIS A 10 -47.86 -5.00 47.11
N ASN A 11 -46.68 -4.45 46.79
CA ASN A 11 -45.45 -4.79 47.48
C ASN A 11 -45.68 -4.47 48.95
N ARG A 12 -46.24 -5.44 49.66
CA ARG A 12 -46.12 -5.52 51.11
C ARG A 12 -44.61 -5.54 51.36
N GLU A 13 -44.09 -4.42 51.82
CA GLU A 13 -42.82 -4.37 52.54
C GLU A 13 -43.01 -5.27 53.77
N MET A 14 -42.79 -6.57 53.58
CA MET A 14 -42.55 -7.47 54.70
C MET A 14 -41.28 -6.93 55.33
N PRO A 15 -41.31 -6.45 56.58
CA PRO A 15 -40.08 -6.11 57.27
C PRO A 15 -39.22 -7.37 57.20
N VAL A 16 -38.12 -7.28 56.46
CA VAL A 16 -37.16 -8.38 56.34
C VAL A 16 -36.52 -8.47 57.71
N ILE A 17 -37.16 -9.22 58.61
CA ILE A 17 -36.55 -9.65 59.85
C ILE A 17 -35.47 -10.63 59.40
N LEU A 18 -34.25 -10.13 59.30
CA LEU A 18 -33.05 -10.90 59.01
C LEU A 18 -32.86 -11.87 60.18
N THR A 19 -33.52 -13.02 60.11
CA THR A 19 -33.27 -14.12 61.02
C THR A 19 -31.84 -14.63 60.74
N PRO A 20 -31.13 -15.16 61.76
CA PRO A 20 -29.78 -15.71 61.58
C PRO A 20 -29.70 -16.73 60.44
N GLN A 21 -30.73 -17.57 60.29
CA GLN A 21 -30.85 -18.54 59.20
C GLN A 21 -31.04 -17.88 57.82
N GLY A 22 -31.80 -16.78 57.74
CA GLY A 22 -31.92 -16.00 56.52
C GLY A 22 -30.59 -15.36 56.11
N LEU A 23 -29.85 -14.86 57.10
CA LEU A 23 -28.52 -14.27 56.91
C LEU A 23 -27.51 -15.31 56.38
N ASP A 24 -27.51 -16.54 56.91
CA ASP A 24 -26.68 -17.65 56.43
C ASP A 24 -26.93 -18.01 54.96
N ILE A 25 -28.20 -18.01 54.54
CA ILE A 25 -28.57 -18.25 53.14
C ILE A 25 -27.97 -17.15 52.25
N HIS A 26 -28.00 -15.89 52.69
CA HIS A 26 -27.44 -14.77 51.95
C HIS A 26 -25.90 -14.79 51.93
N ILE A 27 -25.24 -15.14 53.03
CA ILE A 27 -23.78 -15.28 53.12
C ILE A 27 -23.30 -16.36 52.14
N ASN A 28 -23.95 -17.52 52.14
CA ASN A 28 -23.62 -18.63 51.24
C ASN A 28 -23.91 -18.27 49.77
N LYS A 29 -25.03 -17.61 49.50
CA LYS A 29 -25.39 -17.16 48.14
C LYS A 29 -24.39 -16.16 47.56
N MET A 30 -23.83 -15.29 48.39
CA MET A 30 -22.83 -14.28 47.97
C MET A 30 -21.39 -14.77 48.07
N GLY A 31 -21.16 -16.03 48.47
CA GLY A 31 -19.81 -16.60 48.59
C GLY A 31 -18.96 -15.98 49.71
N LEU A 32 -19.59 -15.40 50.74
CA LEU A 32 -18.90 -14.68 51.82
C LEU A 32 -18.53 -15.58 53.02
N GLY A 33 -18.41 -16.90 52.81
CA GLY A 33 -18.22 -17.87 53.89
C GLY A 33 -17.00 -17.61 54.79
N ALA A 34 -15.92 -17.03 54.25
CA ALA A 34 -14.74 -16.65 55.02
C ALA A 34 -14.97 -15.49 56.02
N ARG A 35 -16.07 -14.74 55.87
CA ARG A 35 -16.45 -13.60 56.72
C ARG A 35 -17.74 -13.86 57.50
N HIS A 36 -18.13 -15.12 57.61
CA HIS A 36 -19.40 -15.54 58.21
C HIS A 36 -19.58 -15.01 59.64
N GLU A 37 -18.55 -15.17 60.49
CA GLU A 37 -18.56 -14.68 61.88
C GLU A 37 -18.68 -13.15 61.97
N ASP A 38 -17.95 -12.42 61.11
CA ASP A 38 -17.98 -10.95 61.07
C ASP A 38 -19.39 -10.42 60.75
N ILE A 39 -20.12 -11.10 59.85
CA ILE A 39 -21.45 -10.68 59.40
C ILE A 39 -22.50 -10.96 60.49
N HIS A 40 -22.39 -12.08 61.20
CA HIS A 40 -23.22 -12.35 62.37
C HIS A 40 -22.92 -11.39 63.53
N GLN A 41 -21.65 -11.10 63.77
CA GLN A 41 -21.22 -10.11 64.76
C GLN A 41 -21.80 -8.74 64.43
N PHE A 42 -21.73 -8.31 63.16
CA PHE A 42 -22.35 -7.07 62.68
C PHE A 42 -23.86 -7.06 62.86
N ALA A 43 -24.56 -8.14 62.50
CA ALA A 43 -26.01 -8.26 62.65
C ALA A 43 -26.46 -8.18 64.12
N GLY A 44 -25.61 -8.63 65.07
CA GLY A 44 -25.85 -8.52 66.50
C GLY A 44 -25.51 -7.15 67.13
N MET A 45 -24.87 -6.23 66.40
CA MET A 45 -24.57 -4.89 66.90
C MET A 45 -25.84 -4.04 67.03
N ARG A 46 -25.79 -3.01 67.90
CA ARG A 46 -26.88 -2.02 67.97
C ARG A 46 -26.96 -1.22 66.66
N PRO A 47 -28.14 -0.75 66.23
CA PRO A 47 -28.31 -0.01 64.98
C PRO A 47 -27.35 1.18 64.82
N ASP A 48 -27.10 1.93 65.91
CA ASP A 48 -26.17 3.06 65.87
C ASP A 48 -24.73 2.63 65.59
N GLN A 49 -24.32 1.46 66.10
CA GLN A 49 -22.98 0.90 65.87
C GLN A 49 -22.87 0.34 64.44
N GLN A 50 -23.93 -0.28 63.93
CA GLN A 50 -24.00 -0.73 62.54
C GLN A 50 -23.87 0.44 61.56
N ASN A 51 -24.59 1.53 61.81
CA ASN A 51 -24.56 2.74 60.98
C ASN A 51 -23.17 3.41 60.99
N VAL A 52 -22.54 3.51 62.16
CA VAL A 52 -21.18 4.06 62.29
C VAL A 52 -20.17 3.17 61.56
N LEU A 53 -20.28 1.85 61.67
CA LEU A 53 -19.38 0.92 60.97
C LEU A 53 -19.59 0.96 59.45
N LEU A 54 -20.85 1.00 58.98
CA LEU A 54 -21.17 1.17 57.56
C LEU A 54 -20.60 2.48 57.02
N PHE A 55 -20.73 3.58 57.75
CA PHE A 55 -20.18 4.88 57.36
C PHE A 55 -18.64 4.84 57.31
N MET A 56 -17.98 4.21 58.29
CA MET A 56 -16.53 4.01 58.26
C MET A 56 -16.08 3.11 57.10
N MET A 57 -16.83 2.04 56.80
CA MET A 57 -16.54 1.18 55.65
C MET A 57 -16.76 1.91 54.32
N MET A 58 -17.78 2.75 54.22
CA MET A 58 -18.00 3.61 53.05
C MET A 58 -16.84 4.59 52.85
N LEU A 59 -16.41 5.30 53.91
CA LEU A 59 -15.27 6.22 53.85
C LEU A 59 -13.95 5.48 53.56
N ALA A 60 -13.76 4.28 54.12
CA ALA A 60 -12.61 3.44 53.81
C ALA A 60 -12.63 2.93 52.36
N ASN A 61 -13.80 2.55 51.84
CA ASN A 61 -13.95 2.19 50.43
C ASN A 61 -13.74 3.39 49.49
N GLU A 62 -14.21 4.57 49.87
CA GLU A 62 -13.96 5.81 49.13
C GLU A 62 -12.45 6.14 49.09
N HIS A 63 -11.71 5.79 50.16
CA HIS A 63 -10.26 5.89 50.20
C HIS A 63 -9.54 4.76 49.42
N HIS A 64 -10.16 3.58 49.29
CA HIS A 64 -9.67 2.45 48.51
C HIS A 64 -10.03 2.51 47.02
N HIS A 65 -10.96 3.40 46.62
CA HIS A 65 -11.14 3.81 45.23
C HIS A 65 -9.97 4.72 44.79
N ASP A 66 -8.76 4.17 44.84
CA ASP A 66 -7.61 4.60 44.08
C ASP A 66 -7.74 4.20 42.59
N ASP A 67 -8.97 3.95 42.15
CA ASP A 67 -9.37 3.68 40.77
C ASP A 67 -8.82 4.74 39.82
N GLY A 68 -8.70 5.99 40.28
CA GLY A 68 -8.04 7.06 39.55
C GLY A 68 -6.57 6.75 39.24
N LYS A 69 -5.81 6.21 40.19
CA LYS A 69 -4.40 5.82 39.95
C LYS A 69 -4.29 4.54 39.13
N VAL A 70 -5.22 3.59 39.29
CA VAL A 70 -5.25 2.38 38.46
C VAL A 70 -5.58 2.73 37.00
N LEU A 71 -6.58 3.57 36.77
CA LEU A 71 -6.95 4.08 35.44
C LEU A 71 -5.83 4.93 34.82
N ASP A 72 -5.16 5.78 35.60
CA ASP A 72 -4.00 6.56 35.14
C ASP A 72 -2.83 5.63 34.74
N LYS A 73 -2.56 4.59 35.54
CA LYS A 73 -1.53 3.60 35.21
C LYS A 73 -1.88 2.81 33.94
N ILE A 74 -3.14 2.37 33.79
CA ILE A 74 -3.61 1.68 32.59
C ILE A 74 -3.51 2.61 31.37
N SER A 75 -3.91 3.87 31.50
CA SER A 75 -3.82 4.86 30.43
C SER A 75 -2.39 5.08 29.97
N LYS A 76 -1.44 5.24 30.90
CA LYS A 76 0.00 5.35 30.59
C LYS A 76 0.57 4.09 29.94
N GLN A 77 0.15 2.91 30.40
CA GLN A 77 0.57 1.66 29.76
C GLN A 77 0.00 1.53 28.34
N LEU A 78 -1.26 1.94 28.14
CA LEU A 78 -1.91 1.91 26.83
C LEU A 78 -1.27 2.93 25.87
N GLU A 79 -0.92 4.12 26.35
CA GLU A 79 -0.17 5.13 25.59
C GLU A 79 1.19 4.57 25.17
N ASN A 80 1.94 3.97 26.09
CA ASN A 80 3.23 3.36 25.78
C ASN A 80 3.10 2.21 24.76
N ILE A 81 2.09 1.33 24.91
CA ILE A 81 1.80 0.26 23.93
C ILE A 81 1.44 0.87 22.57
N THR A 82 0.67 1.94 22.54
CA THR A 82 0.30 2.65 21.31
C THR A 82 1.54 3.20 20.62
N THR A 83 2.41 3.91 21.35
CA THR A 83 3.69 4.43 20.82
C THR A 83 4.61 3.32 20.29
N LEU A 84 4.74 2.20 21.02
CA LEU A 84 5.54 1.05 20.57
C LEU A 84 4.93 0.36 19.35
N SER A 85 3.59 0.30 19.27
CA SER A 85 2.86 -0.29 18.13
C SER A 85 2.97 0.59 16.89
N GLU A 86 2.92 1.91 17.04
CA GLU A 86 3.13 2.86 15.94
C GLU A 86 4.54 2.78 15.37
N GLY A 87 5.55 2.59 16.23
CA GLY A 87 6.95 2.44 15.79
C GLY A 87 7.26 1.11 15.12
N SER A 88 6.45 0.06 15.35
CA SER A 88 6.66 -1.29 14.82
C SER A 88 5.75 -1.63 13.64
N TRP A 89 4.92 -0.69 13.18
CA TRP A 89 4.04 -0.92 12.05
C TRP A 89 4.83 -1.26 10.79
N GLN A 90 4.39 -2.30 10.08
CA GLN A 90 4.95 -2.73 8.80
C GLN A 90 3.80 -3.09 7.84
N PRO A 91 3.97 -2.86 6.53
CA PRO A 91 3.00 -3.30 5.53
C PRO A 91 2.95 -4.83 5.50
N SER A 92 1.74 -5.37 5.32
CA SER A 92 1.54 -6.81 5.09
C SER A 92 2.15 -7.25 3.75
N SER A 93 2.42 -8.55 3.61
CA SER A 93 2.91 -9.15 2.35
C SER A 93 1.97 -8.88 1.16
N VAL A 94 0.66 -8.88 1.41
CA VAL A 94 -0.36 -8.55 0.40
C VAL A 94 -0.25 -7.10 -0.04
N GLN A 95 -0.12 -6.15 0.89
CA GLN A 95 0.10 -4.73 0.55
C GLN A 95 1.41 -4.54 -0.22
N LEU A 96 2.48 -5.23 0.16
CA LEU A 96 3.74 -5.20 -0.58
C LEU A 96 3.59 -5.71 -2.02
N ALA A 97 2.81 -6.77 -2.25
CA ALA A 97 2.51 -7.26 -3.60
C ALA A 97 1.68 -6.25 -4.41
N LEU A 98 0.69 -5.62 -3.78
CA LEU A 98 -0.11 -4.55 -4.40
C LEU A 98 0.75 -3.34 -4.78
N PHE A 99 1.68 -2.92 -3.92
CA PHE A 99 2.61 -1.83 -4.21
C PHE A 99 3.48 -2.15 -5.42
N ARG A 100 4.02 -3.37 -5.49
CA ARG A 100 4.81 -3.83 -6.63
C ARG A 100 3.99 -3.80 -7.93
N GLY A 101 2.74 -4.29 -7.88
CA GLY A 101 1.83 -4.25 -9.02
C GLY A 101 1.50 -2.82 -9.47
N LEU A 102 1.22 -1.92 -8.53
CA LEU A 102 0.91 -0.52 -8.81
C LEU A 102 2.11 0.22 -9.42
N ILE A 103 3.30 0.02 -8.86
CA ILE A 103 4.56 0.56 -9.40
C ILE A 103 4.83 0.03 -10.80
N GLY A 104 4.65 -1.27 -11.02
CA GLY A 104 4.75 -1.88 -12.34
C GLY A 104 3.79 -1.24 -13.34
N HIS A 105 2.54 -1.07 -12.93
CA HIS A 105 1.51 -0.49 -13.77
C HIS A 105 1.86 0.95 -14.16
N TRP A 106 2.36 1.76 -13.22
CA TRP A 106 2.82 3.11 -13.54
C TRP A 106 4.04 3.13 -14.47
N LEU A 107 4.96 2.18 -14.35
CA LEU A 107 6.15 2.09 -15.22
C LEU A 107 5.79 1.76 -16.68
N ILE A 108 4.76 0.93 -16.91
CA ILE A 108 4.34 0.56 -18.26
C ILE A 108 3.42 1.60 -18.91
N GLN A 109 2.77 2.44 -18.10
CA GLN A 109 1.88 3.49 -18.60
C GLN A 109 2.69 4.69 -19.11
N PRO A 110 2.20 5.37 -20.17
CA PRO A 110 2.83 6.57 -20.69
C PRO A 110 2.67 7.73 -19.69
N LEU A 111 3.72 8.02 -18.91
CA LEU A 111 3.77 9.17 -17.98
C LEU A 111 4.49 10.40 -18.54
N SER A 112 4.27 11.56 -17.91
CA SER A 112 5.01 12.81 -18.16
C SER A 112 6.34 12.87 -17.44
N THR A 113 6.45 12.17 -16.31
CA THR A 113 7.68 11.97 -15.57
C THR A 113 7.64 10.62 -14.85
N TYR A 114 8.80 9.99 -14.74
CA TYR A 114 9.03 8.81 -13.91
C TYR A 114 9.85 9.12 -12.65
N GLU A 115 10.22 10.36 -12.35
CA GLU A 115 10.97 10.65 -11.11
C GLU A 115 10.15 10.36 -9.86
N LYS A 116 8.89 10.82 -9.86
CA LYS A 116 7.97 10.77 -8.72
C LYS A 116 6.62 10.18 -9.09
N PHE A 117 6.59 9.17 -9.97
CA PHE A 117 5.32 8.54 -10.39
C PHE A 117 4.57 7.83 -9.25
N HIS A 118 5.24 7.56 -8.13
CA HIS A 118 4.64 7.01 -6.91
C HIS A 118 4.02 8.12 -6.03
N GLU A 119 3.68 9.27 -6.62
CA GLU A 119 3.18 10.42 -5.90
C GLU A 119 1.91 10.12 -5.11
N LEU A 120 1.93 10.63 -3.87
CA LEU A 120 1.13 10.19 -2.73
C LEU A 120 -0.37 10.47 -2.86
N HIS A 121 -0.75 11.37 -3.78
CA HIS A 121 -2.13 11.77 -3.97
C HIS A 121 -3.02 10.61 -4.43
N TYR A 122 -2.50 9.73 -5.30
CA TYR A 122 -3.27 8.58 -5.75
C TYR A 122 -3.54 7.60 -4.61
N ILE A 123 -2.51 7.31 -3.82
CA ILE A 123 -2.60 6.36 -2.70
C ILE A 123 -3.51 6.91 -1.60
N ALA A 124 -3.43 8.20 -1.30
CA ALA A 124 -4.33 8.86 -0.36
C ALA A 124 -5.79 8.80 -0.85
N ALA A 125 -6.02 9.06 -2.14
CA ALA A 125 -7.36 9.03 -2.72
C ALA A 125 -7.97 7.61 -2.76
N HIS A 126 -7.14 6.58 -2.89
CA HIS A 126 -7.58 5.17 -2.99
C HIS A 126 -7.19 4.35 -1.76
N ALA A 127 -6.94 5.00 -0.62
CA ALA A 127 -6.46 4.34 0.60
C ALA A 127 -7.41 3.23 1.07
N ALA A 128 -8.73 3.41 0.91
CA ALA A 128 -9.71 2.39 1.24
C ALA A 128 -9.56 1.13 0.37
N TRP A 129 -9.41 1.30 -0.94
CA TRP A 129 -9.23 0.20 -1.90
C TRP A 129 -7.91 -0.54 -1.69
N LEU A 130 -6.84 0.18 -1.34
CA LEU A 130 -5.52 -0.39 -1.05
C LEU A 130 -5.42 -1.03 0.34
N HIS A 131 -6.50 -1.06 1.12
CA HIS A 131 -6.49 -1.46 2.53
C HIS A 131 -5.47 -0.68 3.38
N LEU A 132 -5.33 0.62 3.09
CA LEU A 132 -4.44 1.57 3.74
C LEU A 132 -5.21 2.62 4.54
N GLY A 133 -6.28 2.23 5.24
CA GLY A 133 -7.10 3.19 6.01
C GLY A 133 -6.30 4.03 7.04
N LEU A 134 -5.20 3.48 7.57
CA LEU A 134 -4.32 4.21 8.50
C LEU A 134 -3.39 5.21 7.81
N TYR A 135 -3.15 5.09 6.51
CA TYR A 135 -2.21 5.95 5.77
C TYR A 135 -2.65 7.43 5.75
N THR A 136 -3.95 7.69 5.73
CA THR A 136 -4.50 9.05 5.71
C THR A 136 -4.43 9.76 7.07
N HIS A 137 -4.38 9.01 8.16
CA HIS A 137 -4.53 9.55 9.52
C HIS A 137 -3.29 9.39 10.40
N ASN A 138 -2.44 8.39 10.14
CA ASN A 138 -1.28 8.07 10.97
C ASN A 138 0.03 8.43 10.22
N ALA A 139 0.75 9.43 10.74
CA ALA A 139 1.98 9.93 10.12
C ALA A 139 3.12 8.89 10.11
N PRO A 140 3.40 8.14 11.20
CA PRO A 140 4.34 7.01 11.16
C PRO A 140 4.05 5.99 10.06
N VAL A 141 2.79 5.57 9.92
CA VAL A 141 2.37 4.60 8.89
C VAL A 141 2.63 5.14 7.49
N ARG A 142 2.30 6.42 7.25
CA ARG A 142 2.60 7.09 5.98
C ARG A 142 4.09 7.10 5.67
N ILE A 143 4.94 7.50 6.62
CA ILE A 143 6.41 7.51 6.43
C ILE A 143 6.93 6.11 6.07
N THR A 144 6.44 5.07 6.74
CA THR A 144 6.83 3.67 6.46
C THR A 144 6.41 3.24 5.05
N ILE A 145 5.19 3.55 4.64
CA ILE A 145 4.68 3.23 3.30
C ILE A 145 5.45 4.00 2.22
N ASP A 146 5.67 5.30 2.41
CA ASP A 146 6.41 6.15 1.46
C ASP A 146 7.83 5.64 1.24
N LYS A 147 8.52 5.27 2.33
CA LYS A 147 9.86 4.69 2.28
C LYS A 147 9.87 3.37 1.51
N GLU A 148 8.88 2.52 1.74
CA GLU A 148 8.76 1.22 1.10
C GLU A 148 8.41 1.34 -0.39
N LEU A 149 7.50 2.25 -0.76
CA LEU A 149 7.18 2.56 -2.15
C LEU A 149 8.40 3.10 -2.91
N ALA A 150 9.15 4.02 -2.31
CA ALA A 150 10.37 4.54 -2.92
C ALA A 150 11.40 3.43 -3.16
N ARG A 151 11.58 2.53 -2.18
CA ARG A 151 12.46 1.36 -2.29
C ARG A 151 12.02 0.42 -3.42
N GLN A 152 10.74 0.07 -3.47
CA GLN A 152 10.20 -0.79 -4.53
C GLN A 152 10.24 -0.12 -5.89
N ALA A 153 10.02 1.19 -5.98
CA ALA A 153 10.08 1.94 -7.22
C ALA A 153 11.50 1.93 -7.79
N GLY A 154 12.53 2.08 -6.96
CA GLY A 154 13.92 1.93 -7.36
C GLY A 154 14.21 0.54 -7.94
N GLN A 155 13.81 -0.51 -7.22
CA GLN A 155 14.01 -1.89 -7.69
C GLN A 155 13.28 -2.16 -9.02
N ALA A 156 12.00 -1.81 -9.09
CA ALA A 156 11.18 -2.02 -10.28
C ALA A 156 11.72 -1.24 -11.49
N LYS A 157 12.20 0.00 -11.29
CA LYS A 157 12.90 0.78 -12.31
C LYS A 157 14.16 0.07 -12.82
N SER A 158 14.98 -0.47 -11.93
CA SER A 158 16.20 -1.18 -12.31
C SER A 158 15.86 -2.40 -13.17
N ASP A 159 14.89 -3.20 -12.73
CA ASP A 159 14.46 -4.40 -13.45
C ASP A 159 13.81 -4.07 -14.79
N PHE A 160 12.94 -3.06 -14.83
CA PHE A 160 12.29 -2.59 -16.05
C PHE A 160 13.32 -2.12 -17.09
N ARG A 161 14.35 -1.36 -16.67
CA ARG A 161 15.48 -0.96 -17.53
C ARG A 161 16.22 -2.18 -18.08
N LYS A 162 16.50 -3.18 -17.24
CA LYS A 162 17.19 -4.42 -17.68
C LYS A 162 16.39 -5.12 -18.76
N GLU A 163 15.06 -5.23 -18.62
CA GLU A 163 14.19 -5.84 -19.62
C GLU A 163 14.22 -5.08 -20.97
N ILE A 164 14.24 -3.74 -20.93
CA ILE A 164 14.40 -2.92 -22.16
C ILE A 164 15.76 -3.18 -22.81
N ILE A 165 16.85 -3.17 -22.05
CA ILE A 165 18.19 -3.42 -22.61
C ILE A 165 18.28 -4.85 -23.16
N TRP A 166 17.68 -5.81 -22.46
CA TRP A 166 17.70 -7.22 -22.85
C TRP A 166 16.90 -7.52 -24.11
N SER A 167 15.78 -6.80 -24.32
CA SER A 167 14.96 -6.93 -25.53
C SER A 167 15.76 -6.53 -26.78
N ILE A 168 16.59 -5.48 -26.67
CA ILE A 168 17.43 -4.96 -27.75
C ILE A 168 18.68 -5.83 -27.98
N THR A 169 19.37 -6.22 -26.91
CA THR A 169 20.70 -6.85 -27.02
C THR A 169 20.66 -8.35 -27.28
N MET A 170 19.86 -9.09 -26.53
CA MET A 170 19.93 -10.57 -26.52
C MET A 170 18.79 -11.21 -27.29
N LYS A 171 17.55 -10.83 -27.00
CA LYS A 171 16.38 -11.55 -27.51
C LYS A 171 15.96 -11.10 -28.91
N LYS A 172 16.22 -9.84 -29.28
CA LYS A 172 15.80 -9.24 -30.56
C LYS A 172 14.34 -9.59 -30.89
N LYS A 173 13.47 -9.44 -29.88
CA LYS A 173 12.01 -9.64 -29.99
C LYS A 173 11.43 -8.56 -30.89
N ASN A 174 10.36 -8.86 -31.62
CA ASN A 174 9.59 -7.79 -32.26
C ASN A 174 8.89 -6.94 -31.18
N LEU A 175 8.55 -5.70 -31.54
CA LEU A 175 7.94 -4.75 -30.60
C LEU A 175 6.64 -5.28 -30.00
N GLN A 176 5.84 -6.03 -30.76
CA GLN A 176 4.57 -6.57 -30.31
C GLN A 176 4.73 -7.63 -29.22
N GLU A 177 5.64 -8.59 -29.40
CA GLU A 177 6.00 -9.62 -28.42
C GLU A 177 6.63 -9.02 -27.17
N PHE A 178 7.51 -8.04 -27.35
CA PHE A 178 8.12 -7.33 -26.22
C PHE A 178 7.06 -6.57 -25.43
N SER A 179 6.20 -5.81 -26.11
CA SER A 179 5.14 -5.04 -25.46
C SER A 179 4.13 -5.94 -24.74
N ARG A 180 3.79 -7.09 -25.34
CA ARG A 180 2.91 -8.07 -24.69
C ARG A 180 3.55 -8.62 -23.42
N PHE A 181 4.82 -9.03 -23.49
CA PHE A 181 5.56 -9.50 -22.33
C PHE A 181 5.62 -8.45 -21.21
N MET A 182 5.89 -7.18 -21.55
CA MET A 182 5.95 -6.11 -20.56
C MET A 182 4.59 -5.84 -19.92
N VAL A 183 3.51 -5.86 -20.70
CA VAL A 183 2.14 -5.72 -20.18
C VAL A 183 1.76 -6.89 -19.29
N ASP A 184 2.04 -8.14 -19.69
CA ASP A 184 1.75 -9.32 -18.88
C ASP A 184 2.51 -9.31 -17.54
N LYS A 185 3.73 -8.74 -17.52
CA LYS A 185 4.58 -8.68 -16.32
C LYS A 185 4.23 -7.52 -15.38
N TYR A 186 3.90 -6.34 -15.93
CA TYR A 186 3.82 -5.10 -15.16
C TYR A 186 2.40 -4.51 -15.07
N HIS A 187 1.42 -4.97 -15.84
CA HIS A 187 0.07 -4.43 -15.77
C HIS A 187 -0.73 -5.02 -14.58
N LEU A 188 -1.59 -4.21 -13.97
CA LEU A 188 -2.53 -4.61 -12.91
C LEU A 188 -3.69 -5.46 -13.49
N PRO A 189 -4.43 -6.23 -12.67
CA PRO A 189 -4.96 -7.56 -13.03
C PRO A 189 -5.85 -7.64 -14.28
N HIS A 190 -6.47 -6.53 -14.68
CA HIS A 190 -7.15 -6.45 -15.97
C HIS A 190 -6.17 -6.16 -17.11
N VAL A 191 -5.46 -7.21 -17.55
CA VAL A 191 -4.51 -7.12 -18.66
C VAL A 191 -5.28 -6.92 -19.97
N PRO A 192 -5.01 -5.84 -20.74
CA PRO A 192 -5.71 -5.60 -21.99
C PRO A 192 -5.39 -6.69 -23.02
N ARG A 193 -6.41 -7.16 -23.76
CA ARG A 193 -6.25 -8.20 -24.79
C ARG A 193 -5.30 -7.75 -25.90
N VAL A 194 -5.46 -6.51 -26.35
CA VAL A 194 -4.59 -5.86 -27.34
C VAL A 194 -3.78 -4.81 -26.62
N VAL A 195 -2.46 -4.78 -26.84
CA VAL A 195 -1.61 -3.77 -26.19
C VAL A 195 -1.97 -2.39 -26.76
N PRO A 196 -2.33 -1.41 -25.91
CA PRO A 196 -2.60 -0.05 -26.35
C PRO A 196 -1.43 0.57 -27.13
N GLN A 197 -1.74 1.30 -28.21
CA GLN A 197 -0.75 1.99 -29.05
C GLN A 197 0.18 2.88 -28.21
N SER A 198 -0.37 3.62 -27.24
CA SER A 198 0.41 4.52 -26.39
C SER A 198 1.47 3.79 -25.55
N ILE A 199 1.18 2.55 -25.13
CA ILE A 199 2.15 1.70 -24.41
C ILE A 199 3.23 1.21 -25.39
N GLN A 200 2.84 0.71 -26.56
CA GLN A 200 3.79 0.25 -27.59
C GLN A 200 4.75 1.37 -28.01
N ALA A 201 4.23 2.57 -28.28
CA ALA A 201 5.03 3.73 -28.64
C ALA A 201 5.99 4.17 -27.52
N THR A 202 5.56 4.07 -26.26
CA THR A 202 6.42 4.41 -25.12
C THR A 202 7.54 3.39 -24.96
N LEU A 203 7.25 2.11 -25.12
CA LEU A 203 8.27 1.06 -25.11
C LEU A 203 9.24 1.18 -26.29
N ALA A 204 8.75 1.49 -27.49
CA ALA A 204 9.56 1.79 -28.67
C ALA A 204 10.50 2.98 -28.42
N PHE A 205 9.97 4.06 -27.83
CA PHE A 205 10.75 5.22 -27.41
C PHE A 205 11.85 4.85 -26.40
N PHE A 206 11.55 3.99 -25.42
CA PHE A 206 12.53 3.49 -24.45
C PHE A 206 13.59 2.63 -25.10
N CYS A 207 13.23 1.77 -26.05
CA CYS A 207 14.16 0.94 -26.79
C CYS A 207 15.12 1.81 -27.62
N ASP A 208 14.61 2.77 -28.38
CA ASP A 208 15.45 3.70 -29.14
C ASP A 208 16.38 4.50 -28.20
N PHE A 209 15.87 5.01 -27.09
CA PHE A 209 16.69 5.69 -26.09
C PHE A 209 17.79 4.80 -25.52
N ALA A 210 17.47 3.60 -25.05
CA ALA A 210 18.45 2.67 -24.51
C ALA A 210 19.53 2.31 -25.54
N SER A 211 19.15 2.13 -26.80
CA SER A 211 20.09 1.80 -27.88
C SER A 211 21.05 2.94 -28.22
N SER A 212 20.62 4.19 -28.09
CA SER A 212 21.48 5.36 -28.32
C SER A 212 22.57 5.52 -27.26
N ARG A 213 22.50 4.74 -26.17
CA ARG A 213 23.38 4.84 -25.00
C ARG A 213 24.38 3.69 -24.87
N THR A 214 24.85 3.11 -25.96
CA THR A 214 25.86 2.04 -25.93
C THR A 214 27.09 2.43 -25.10
N GLY A 215 27.48 1.58 -24.12
CA GLY A 215 28.67 1.74 -23.26
C GLY A 215 28.38 2.11 -21.78
N ASP A 216 29.35 2.75 -21.12
CA ASP A 216 29.38 3.11 -19.68
C ASP A 216 28.23 4.02 -19.20
N ASN A 217 27.47 4.59 -20.16
CA ASN A 217 26.34 5.47 -19.90
C ASN A 217 25.00 4.74 -19.75
N THR A 218 24.99 3.41 -19.77
CA THR A 218 23.80 2.60 -19.44
C THR A 218 23.57 2.44 -17.94
N THR A 219 24.53 2.84 -17.10
CA THR A 219 24.44 2.76 -15.63
C THR A 219 23.16 3.40 -15.07
N GLU A 220 22.54 2.74 -14.09
CA GLU A 220 21.19 3.07 -13.59
C GLU A 220 21.03 4.54 -13.18
N GLY A 221 21.99 5.07 -12.43
CA GLY A 221 21.97 6.45 -11.95
C GLY A 221 22.00 7.51 -13.05
N LYS A 222 22.37 7.15 -14.29
CA LYS A 222 22.39 8.06 -15.45
C LYS A 222 21.27 7.79 -16.45
N PHE A 223 20.62 6.64 -16.38
CA PHE A 223 19.59 6.23 -17.35
C PHE A 223 18.33 7.06 -17.18
N TRP A 224 17.72 7.04 -15.98
CA TRP A 224 16.45 7.70 -15.72
C TRP A 224 16.51 9.22 -15.88
N PRO A 225 17.46 9.97 -15.29
CA PRO A 225 17.49 11.43 -15.45
C PRO A 225 17.60 11.90 -16.91
N ALA A 226 18.29 11.12 -17.74
CA ALA A 226 18.41 11.45 -19.16
C ALA A 226 17.19 11.02 -19.98
N LEU A 227 16.50 9.94 -19.58
CA LEU A 227 15.21 9.57 -20.15
C LEU A 227 14.18 10.67 -19.85
N GLU A 228 14.13 11.16 -18.61
CA GLU A 228 13.28 12.28 -18.19
C GLU A 228 13.51 13.52 -19.04
N LYS A 229 14.77 13.86 -19.31
CA LYS A 229 15.09 15.00 -20.18
C LYS A 229 14.49 14.82 -21.58
N ARG A 230 14.67 13.64 -22.19
CA ARG A 230 14.13 13.35 -23.53
C ARG A 230 12.60 13.31 -23.55
N LEU A 231 11.99 12.83 -22.47
CA LEU A 231 10.54 12.83 -22.28
C LEU A 231 10.00 14.25 -22.13
N SER A 232 10.64 15.09 -21.31
CA SER A 232 10.29 16.51 -21.14
C SER A 232 10.37 17.28 -22.45
N ASP A 233 11.40 17.03 -23.26
CA ASP A 233 11.54 17.64 -24.58
C ASP A 233 10.43 17.18 -25.55
N ALA A 234 10.03 15.91 -25.49
CA ALA A 234 8.87 15.42 -26.25
C ALA A 234 7.57 16.12 -25.80
N TYR A 235 7.32 16.23 -24.49
CA TYR A 235 6.14 16.95 -23.99
C TYR A 235 6.13 18.43 -24.37
N ARG A 236 7.30 19.09 -24.39
CA ARG A 236 7.43 20.48 -24.84
C ARG A 236 7.12 20.66 -26.32
N ALA A 237 7.37 19.64 -27.15
CA ALA A 237 7.03 19.66 -28.57
C ALA A 237 5.53 19.52 -28.85
N HIS A 238 4.74 19.10 -27.87
CA HIS A 238 3.30 18.87 -27.98
C HIS A 238 2.50 19.62 -26.89
N PRO A 239 2.57 20.97 -26.82
CA PRO A 239 1.94 21.74 -25.76
C PRO A 239 0.40 21.73 -25.87
N GLY A 240 -0.28 21.55 -24.74
CA GLY A 240 -1.74 21.70 -24.62
C GLY A 240 -2.57 20.60 -25.27
N VAL A 241 -1.96 19.52 -25.76
CA VAL A 241 -2.65 18.36 -26.33
C VAL A 241 -2.56 17.20 -25.35
N GLU A 242 -3.71 16.67 -24.96
CA GLU A 242 -3.77 15.46 -24.14
C GLU A 242 -3.15 14.26 -24.88
N ARG A 243 -2.55 13.34 -24.13
CA ARG A 243 -2.11 12.06 -24.72
C ARG A 243 -3.30 11.36 -25.36
N ARG A 244 -3.03 10.62 -26.45
CA ARG A 244 -4.04 9.96 -27.32
C ARG A 244 -4.86 10.89 -28.23
N GLN A 245 -4.53 12.18 -28.30
CA GLN A 245 -5.17 13.13 -29.20
C GLN A 245 -4.15 13.87 -30.08
N GLY A 246 -4.60 14.35 -31.24
CA GLY A 246 -3.85 15.25 -32.11
C GLY A 246 -2.44 14.76 -32.45
N SER A 247 -1.44 15.62 -32.17
CA SER A 247 -0.05 15.37 -32.54
C SER A 247 0.62 14.24 -31.75
N TRP A 248 0.07 13.82 -30.60
CA TRP A 248 0.56 12.66 -29.87
C TRP A 248 0.31 11.35 -30.62
N VAL A 249 -0.83 11.21 -31.28
CA VAL A 249 -1.14 9.99 -32.05
C VAL A 249 -0.13 9.80 -33.18
N GLN A 250 0.22 10.88 -33.87
CA GLN A 250 1.25 10.82 -34.92
C GLN A 250 2.62 10.51 -34.33
N TRP A 251 2.99 11.15 -33.21
CA TRP A 251 4.24 10.86 -32.52
C TRP A 251 4.33 9.38 -32.11
N GLU A 252 3.23 8.80 -31.62
CA GLU A 252 3.15 7.40 -31.23
C GLU A 252 3.40 6.46 -32.42
N LEU A 253 2.71 6.71 -33.54
CA LEU A 253 2.92 5.97 -34.79
C LEU A 253 4.37 6.10 -35.29
N ASP A 254 4.96 7.29 -35.20
CA ASP A 254 6.33 7.53 -35.62
C ASP A 254 7.34 6.77 -34.74
N GLN A 255 7.12 6.67 -33.42
CA GLN A 255 8.00 5.88 -32.55
C GLN A 255 7.91 4.39 -32.88
N ILE A 256 6.68 3.87 -33.06
CA ILE A 256 6.45 2.46 -33.44
C ILE A 256 7.15 2.16 -34.77
N ALA A 257 6.93 2.98 -35.81
CA ALA A 257 7.54 2.77 -37.12
C ALA A 257 9.08 2.84 -37.08
N LYS A 258 9.65 3.73 -36.27
CA LYS A 258 11.12 3.83 -36.08
C LYS A 258 11.69 2.56 -35.44
N ASP A 259 11.03 2.06 -34.40
CA ASP A 259 11.45 0.82 -33.72
C ASP A 259 11.32 -0.39 -34.64
N GLU A 260 10.20 -0.53 -35.35
CA GLU A 260 9.98 -1.59 -36.33
C GLU A 260 10.97 -1.51 -37.50
N THR A 261 11.37 -0.32 -37.95
CA THR A 261 12.41 -0.20 -38.99
C THR A 261 13.78 -0.63 -38.49
N LYS A 262 14.08 -0.38 -37.20
CA LYS A 262 15.41 -0.60 -36.61
C LYS A 262 15.58 -2.02 -36.06
N TYR A 263 14.53 -2.58 -35.46
CA TYR A 263 14.52 -3.86 -34.76
C TYR A 263 13.49 -4.84 -35.29
N GLY A 264 12.50 -4.36 -36.05
CA GLY A 264 11.55 -5.23 -36.72
C GLY A 264 12.32 -6.13 -37.65
N ARG A 265 12.40 -7.41 -37.27
CA ARG A 265 12.79 -8.43 -38.23
C ARG A 265 11.77 -8.32 -39.35
N LEU A 266 12.24 -8.16 -40.58
CA LEU A 266 11.48 -8.61 -41.74
C LEU A 266 10.98 -9.99 -41.34
N ILE A 267 9.67 -10.11 -41.10
CA ILE A 267 9.01 -11.41 -41.06
C ILE A 267 9.40 -11.98 -42.41
N THR A 268 10.41 -12.83 -42.40
CA THR A 268 10.81 -13.57 -43.57
C THR A 268 9.55 -14.36 -43.81
N LEU A 269 8.76 -13.92 -44.80
CA LEU A 269 7.56 -14.62 -45.24
C LEU A 269 8.02 -16.06 -45.34
N VAL A 270 7.60 -16.87 -44.36
CA VAL A 270 7.87 -18.30 -44.38
C VAL A 270 7.30 -18.70 -45.72
N GLN A 271 8.20 -19.01 -46.65
CA GLN A 271 7.83 -19.44 -47.98
C GLN A 271 6.78 -20.51 -47.77
N ALA A 272 5.66 -20.37 -48.48
CA ALA A 272 4.57 -21.34 -48.48
C ALA A 272 5.17 -22.75 -48.45
N PRO A 273 4.64 -23.65 -47.61
CA PRO A 273 5.27 -24.93 -47.29
C PRO A 273 5.77 -25.59 -48.56
N GLN A 274 7.10 -25.66 -48.71
CA GLN A 274 7.66 -26.39 -49.82
C GLN A 274 7.22 -27.85 -49.67
N PRO A 275 6.75 -28.49 -50.76
CA PRO A 275 6.32 -29.87 -50.73
C PRO A 275 7.45 -30.73 -50.13
N PRO A 276 7.10 -31.72 -49.29
CA PRO A 276 8.07 -32.50 -48.54
C PRO A 276 9.12 -33.10 -49.48
N PRO A 277 10.42 -32.96 -49.19
CA PRO A 277 11.44 -33.66 -49.93
C PRO A 277 11.21 -35.18 -49.79
N PRO A 278 11.46 -35.97 -50.84
CA PRO A 278 11.30 -37.42 -50.80
C PRO A 278 12.16 -38.02 -49.68
N ALA A 279 11.57 -38.97 -48.94
CA ALA A 279 12.14 -39.61 -47.76
C ALA A 279 13.58 -40.09 -47.99
N GLY A 280 14.54 -39.35 -47.44
CA GLY A 280 15.94 -39.74 -47.34
C GLY A 280 16.24 -40.25 -45.94
N ASN A 281 16.73 -41.49 -45.86
CA ASN A 281 17.14 -42.20 -44.64
C ASN A 281 17.99 -41.33 -43.69
N VAL A 282 17.53 -41.18 -42.45
CA VAL A 282 18.30 -40.58 -41.36
C VAL A 282 19.02 -41.69 -40.59
N VAL A 283 20.34 -41.74 -40.76
CA VAL A 283 21.27 -42.49 -39.90
C VAL A 283 21.58 -41.61 -38.69
N GLY A 284 21.35 -42.14 -37.49
CA GLY A 284 21.62 -41.46 -36.23
C GLY A 284 23.09 -41.47 -35.84
N THR A 285 23.51 -40.43 -35.12
CA THR A 285 24.73 -40.42 -34.29
C THR A 285 24.55 -39.27 -33.27
N GLY A 286 24.38 -39.59 -31.97
CA GLY A 286 25.42 -39.38 -30.93
C GLY A 286 25.45 -37.91 -30.48
N GLY A 287 24.99 -37.55 -29.28
CA GLY A 287 25.63 -37.86 -28.00
C GLY A 287 26.59 -36.71 -27.67
N GLY A 288 26.22 -35.85 -26.72
CA GLY A 288 27.00 -34.68 -26.33
C GLY A 288 26.48 -34.09 -25.03
N ASP A 289 26.97 -34.67 -23.93
CA ASP A 289 26.93 -34.09 -22.58
C ASP A 289 27.66 -32.75 -22.59
N ASN A 290 27.02 -31.71 -22.05
CA ASN A 290 27.68 -30.45 -21.70
C ASN A 290 27.27 -30.11 -20.27
N ASP A 291 28.09 -30.58 -19.34
CA ASP A 291 28.23 -30.01 -18.00
C ASP A 291 28.81 -28.60 -18.14
N ASN A 292 27.99 -27.60 -17.79
CA ASN A 292 28.46 -26.25 -17.49
C ASN A 292 27.96 -25.93 -16.07
N ASP A 293 28.76 -26.34 -15.10
CA ASP A 293 28.88 -25.67 -13.82
C ASP A 293 29.59 -24.33 -14.09
N ASP A 294 28.90 -23.21 -13.88
CA ASP A 294 29.54 -21.97 -13.40
C ASP A 294 28.50 -20.89 -13.07
N ASP A 295 28.86 -20.15 -12.02
CA ASP A 295 28.40 -18.84 -11.57
C ASP A 295 27.27 -18.76 -10.52
N ASP A 296 27.76 -18.73 -9.28
CA ASP A 296 27.27 -18.03 -8.09
C ASP A 296 26.59 -16.68 -8.42
N ASP A 297 25.31 -16.70 -8.76
CA ASP A 297 24.42 -15.57 -8.52
C ASP A 297 23.61 -15.83 -7.25
N ALA A 298 23.94 -15.07 -6.20
CA ALA A 298 23.15 -14.95 -4.98
C ALA A 298 21.78 -14.30 -5.29
N HIS A 299 20.92 -15.05 -5.96
CA HIS A 299 19.51 -14.82 -5.98
C HIS A 299 19.00 -15.04 -4.56
N VAL A 300 18.69 -13.95 -3.86
CA VAL A 300 17.68 -14.01 -2.79
C VAL A 300 16.37 -14.40 -3.48
N GLN A 301 16.16 -15.70 -3.66
CA GLN A 301 14.86 -16.29 -3.94
C GLN A 301 13.98 -16.02 -2.71
N LEU A 302 13.36 -14.85 -2.68
CA LEU A 302 12.10 -14.70 -1.97
C LEU A 302 11.07 -15.48 -2.79
N ASN A 303 11.05 -16.81 -2.59
CA ASN A 303 9.92 -17.65 -2.95
C ASN A 303 8.73 -17.22 -2.09
N SER A 304 8.07 -16.14 -2.50
CA SER A 304 6.67 -15.94 -2.22
C SER A 304 5.96 -15.98 -3.56
N ASP A 305 5.73 -17.21 -4.05
CA ASP A 305 4.67 -17.52 -5.02
C ASP A 305 3.32 -17.17 -4.37
N VAL A 306 3.06 -15.88 -4.21
CA VAL A 306 1.71 -15.34 -4.09
C VAL A 306 1.37 -14.96 -5.51
N THR A 307 0.84 -15.93 -6.26
CA THR A 307 0.21 -15.63 -7.54
C THR A 307 -1.01 -14.75 -7.24
N ILE A 308 -1.08 -13.59 -7.90
CA ILE A 308 -2.15 -12.58 -7.74
C ILE A 308 -3.55 -13.18 -7.99
N THR A 309 -3.64 -14.39 -8.54
CA THR A 309 -4.86 -15.18 -8.70
C THR A 309 -5.54 -15.59 -7.39
N ASP A 310 -4.87 -15.54 -6.24
CA ASP A 310 -5.45 -15.92 -4.93
C ASP A 310 -6.03 -14.71 -4.14
N LEU A 311 -5.98 -13.52 -4.74
CA LEU A 311 -6.77 -12.37 -4.27
C LEU A 311 -8.19 -12.58 -4.78
N GLY A 312 -8.98 -13.30 -3.96
CA GLY A 312 -10.34 -13.74 -4.26
C GLY A 312 -11.20 -12.69 -4.96
N ASP A 313 -12.08 -13.20 -5.81
CA ASP A 313 -13.12 -12.59 -6.65
C ASP A 313 -13.76 -11.30 -6.09
N MET A 314 -12.98 -10.23 -5.96
CA MET A 314 -13.44 -8.89 -5.62
C MET A 314 -13.82 -8.20 -6.92
N SER A 315 -14.86 -8.73 -7.55
CA SER A 315 -15.60 -8.06 -8.62
C SER A 315 -16.35 -6.87 -8.03
N ALA A 316 -15.62 -5.80 -7.73
CA ALA A 316 -16.19 -4.48 -7.83
C ALA A 316 -16.39 -4.25 -9.33
N THR A 317 -17.65 -4.14 -9.76
CA THR A 317 -18.03 -3.67 -11.10
C THR A 317 -17.34 -2.33 -11.36
N ILE A 318 -16.16 -2.40 -11.98
CA ILE A 318 -15.52 -1.27 -12.62
C ILE A 318 -16.31 -1.09 -13.91
N ASP A 319 -17.23 -0.15 -13.88
CA ASP A 319 -17.98 0.29 -15.05
C ASP A 319 -16.97 0.63 -16.16
N GLU A 320 -17.23 0.17 -17.38
CA GLU A 320 -16.36 0.22 -18.57
C GLU A 320 -16.07 1.65 -19.07
N THR A 321 -16.36 2.68 -18.28
CA THR A 321 -15.75 3.99 -18.42
C THR A 321 -14.28 3.88 -18.02
N CYS A 322 -13.42 3.73 -19.04
CA CYS A 322 -12.00 4.07 -19.06
C CYS A 322 -11.52 4.66 -17.72
N ALA A 323 -10.70 3.92 -16.97
CA ALA A 323 -9.83 4.51 -15.96
C ALA A 323 -8.84 5.47 -16.67
N VAL A 324 -9.35 6.63 -17.08
CA VAL A 324 -8.60 7.83 -17.32
C VAL A 324 -8.08 8.18 -15.94
N PHE A 325 -6.87 7.73 -15.64
CA PHE A 325 -6.14 8.31 -14.52
C PHE A 325 -6.06 9.80 -14.83
N PRO A 326 -6.72 10.69 -14.06
CA PRO A 326 -6.55 12.11 -14.27
C PRO A 326 -5.07 12.39 -14.09
N HIS A 327 -4.41 12.84 -15.16
CA HIS A 327 -3.06 13.36 -15.04
C HIS A 327 -3.12 14.49 -14.01
N PRO A 328 -2.22 14.52 -13.00
CA PRO A 328 -2.13 15.69 -12.13
C PRO A 328 -1.89 16.90 -13.06
N PRO A 329 -2.66 17.99 -12.91
CA PRO A 329 -2.46 19.16 -13.73
C PRO A 329 -1.01 19.59 -13.58
N ALA A 330 -0.31 19.78 -14.71
CA ALA A 330 1.04 20.33 -14.71
C ALA A 330 0.97 21.76 -14.18
N THR A 331 1.08 21.94 -12.87
CA THR A 331 1.25 23.26 -12.26
C THR A 331 2.63 23.77 -12.64
N LEU A 332 2.69 24.47 -13.77
CA LEU A 332 3.75 25.43 -14.06
C LEU A 332 3.73 26.47 -12.93
N SER A 333 4.66 26.31 -11.98
CA SER A 333 4.96 27.30 -10.96
C SER A 333 5.61 28.52 -11.62
N THR A 334 4.79 29.37 -12.24
CA THR A 334 5.19 30.74 -12.57
C THR A 334 5.26 31.52 -11.26
N ALA A 335 6.48 31.68 -10.73
CA ALA A 335 6.72 32.61 -9.65
C ALA A 335 6.48 34.05 -10.17
N PRO A 336 5.60 34.85 -9.54
CA PRO A 336 5.57 36.28 -9.78
C PRO A 336 6.67 36.93 -8.94
N GLY A 337 7.60 37.59 -9.62
CA GLY A 337 8.59 38.43 -8.96
C GLY A 337 7.98 39.71 -8.39
N GLY A 338 8.70 40.29 -7.43
CA GLY A 338 8.69 41.73 -7.13
C GLY A 338 7.64 42.20 -6.14
N GLY A 339 7.99 42.23 -4.86
CA GLY A 339 7.21 42.89 -3.81
C GLY A 339 8.10 43.26 -2.64
N ASP A 340 8.64 44.47 -2.70
CA ASP A 340 9.37 45.18 -1.65
C ASP A 340 8.46 45.39 -0.43
N LEU A 341 8.86 44.90 0.74
CA LEU A 341 8.20 45.15 2.03
C LEU A 341 9.24 45.27 3.14
N SER A 342 9.75 46.48 3.26
CA SER A 342 10.24 47.05 4.51
C SER A 342 9.13 47.09 5.56
N ASP A 343 9.54 46.96 6.83
CA ASP A 343 8.80 47.33 8.05
C ASP A 343 7.60 46.48 8.46
N ILE A 344 7.85 45.45 9.29
CA ILE A 344 7.09 45.28 10.53
C ILE A 344 8.05 44.90 11.66
N ALA A 345 8.15 45.78 12.64
CA ALA A 345 8.94 45.66 13.85
C ALA A 345 8.28 44.74 14.89
N SER A 346 9.17 44.12 15.69
CA SER A 346 9.03 43.82 17.13
C SER A 346 7.91 42.88 17.60
N THR A 347 8.30 41.77 18.22
CA THR A 347 8.23 41.61 19.70
C THR A 347 9.07 40.42 20.17
N THR A 348 10.08 40.76 20.95
CA THR A 348 10.88 39.99 21.92
C THR A 348 10.05 39.03 22.79
N THR A 349 10.56 37.83 23.11
CA THR A 349 10.87 37.38 24.49
C THR A 349 11.70 36.10 24.46
N ALA A 350 12.80 36.13 25.20
CA ALA A 350 13.81 35.08 25.38
C ALA A 350 13.40 34.05 26.43
N PHE A 351 14.00 32.85 26.38
CA PHE A 351 14.54 32.17 27.56
C PHE A 351 15.65 31.19 27.13
N GLN A 352 16.89 31.57 27.38
CA GLN A 352 18.03 30.66 27.55
C GLN A 352 18.24 30.49 29.06
N THR A 353 18.36 29.24 29.50
CA THR A 353 19.04 28.91 30.76
C THR A 353 20.38 28.29 30.39
N ARG A 354 21.43 28.98 30.83
CA ARG A 354 22.86 28.67 30.72
C ARG A 354 23.32 27.80 31.90
N PRO A 355 24.58 27.35 31.88
CA PRO A 355 25.56 27.96 32.79
C PRO A 355 26.48 28.98 32.11
#